data_AF-A0AAE1CVV3-F1
#
_entry.id   AF-A0AAE1CVV3-F1
#
_cell.length_a   1.000
_cell.length_b   1.000
_cell.length_c   1.000
_cell.angle_alpha   90.00
_cell.angle_beta   90.00
_cell.angle_gamma   90.00
#
_symmetry.space_group_name_H-M   'P 1'
#
loop_
_entity.id
_entity.type
_entity.pdbx_description
1 polymer ?
#
loop_
_entity_poly.entity_id
_entity_poly.type
_entity_poly.pdbx_seq_one_letter_code
_entity_poly.pdbx_strand_id
1 'polypeptide(L)'
;MTDGTGVSCKPLRETSAIAPCNHEEADSRMMVHVTDAFHRGYKKIQIRSVDTDVVVLAVSTVSELGGGLELWVAFGTGKDFRLIAAHEIAESLGPMRCYALPMFHSLTGCETTSYFQHIGKRTAWKIWKLSDMLTTALCSLRKDPKNLQDNILQTVERFVILLYDRTSSVECIDAARKDLFVRKGRQLSLLPPTKAALYQHILRSILQAGFHWGRLTSKSCDHPSPGLWGWTCPEKWKPMWTLLPDAASSCKELIHCRCRSRCIDCKCAQAGLKCIAFCTCKGDCENI
;
A
#
# COMPACT_ATOMS: atom_id res chain seq x y z
N MET A 1 -18.30 17.36 -24.31
CA MET A 1 -18.19 16.00 -24.90
C MET A 1 -18.79 14.98 -23.93
N THR A 2 -20.11 15.02 -23.78
CA THR A 2 -20.91 13.99 -23.07
C THR A 2 -22.13 13.62 -23.91
N ASP A 3 -22.04 13.92 -25.20
CA ASP A 3 -23.08 13.93 -26.21
C ASP A 3 -22.44 13.70 -27.59
N GLY A 4 -23.22 13.12 -28.51
CA GLY A 4 -22.78 12.80 -29.87
C GLY A 4 -22.81 11.30 -30.19
N THR A 5 -22.79 10.97 -31.48
CA THR A 5 -22.92 9.61 -32.02
C THR A 5 -21.77 8.66 -31.67
N GLY A 6 -20.63 9.19 -31.18
CA GLY A 6 -19.50 8.41 -30.67
C GLY A 6 -19.55 8.11 -29.16
N VAL A 7 -20.59 8.54 -28.45
CA VAL A 7 -20.73 8.34 -26.99
C VAL A 7 -21.62 7.12 -26.73
N SER A 8 -21.01 6.00 -26.34
CA SER A 8 -21.72 4.72 -26.11
C SER A 8 -22.82 4.76 -25.03
N CYS A 9 -22.94 5.83 -24.24
CA CYS A 9 -23.92 5.95 -23.15
C CYS A 9 -25.25 6.60 -23.56
N LYS A 10 -25.45 7.00 -24.83
CA LYS A 10 -26.75 7.48 -25.32
C LYS A 10 -27.06 6.91 -26.71
N PRO A 11 -28.11 6.08 -26.86
CA PRO A 11 -29.13 5.70 -25.86
C PRO A 11 -28.62 4.71 -24.79
N LEU A 12 -29.44 4.46 -23.76
CA LEU A 12 -29.18 3.51 -22.66
C LEU A 12 -28.71 2.16 -23.24
N ARG A 13 -27.49 1.78 -22.87
CA ARG A 13 -26.87 0.54 -23.35
C ARG A 13 -27.43 -0.66 -22.60
N GLU A 14 -27.66 -1.75 -23.32
CA GLU A 14 -28.02 -3.04 -22.72
C GLU A 14 -26.87 -3.56 -21.85
N THR A 15 -27.10 -3.69 -20.54
CA THR A 15 -26.08 -4.12 -19.56
C THR A 15 -26.21 -5.59 -19.14
N SER A 16 -27.00 -6.39 -19.85
CA SER A 16 -27.25 -7.81 -19.56
C SER A 16 -25.94 -8.61 -19.43
N ALA A 17 -24.97 -8.34 -20.31
CA ALA A 17 -23.66 -9.03 -20.33
C ALA A 17 -22.81 -8.79 -19.07
N ILE A 18 -22.99 -7.65 -18.39
CA ILE A 18 -22.22 -7.26 -17.21
C ILE A 18 -23.04 -7.27 -15.92
N ALA A 19 -24.32 -7.66 -16.01
CA ALA A 19 -25.21 -7.81 -14.86
C ALA A 19 -25.30 -9.29 -14.40
N PRO A 20 -25.59 -9.53 -13.12
CA PRO A 20 -25.36 -8.61 -12.01
C PRO A 20 -23.85 -8.35 -11.82
N CYS A 21 -23.49 -7.15 -11.35
CA CYS A 21 -22.12 -6.77 -11.00
C CYS A 21 -22.06 -6.50 -9.49
N ASN A 22 -21.12 -7.13 -8.79
CA ASN A 22 -21.00 -7.02 -7.33
C ASN A 22 -19.86 -6.11 -6.86
N HIS A 23 -19.14 -5.46 -7.77
CA HIS A 23 -18.18 -4.41 -7.39
C HIS A 23 -18.92 -3.33 -6.60
N GLU A 24 -18.37 -2.84 -5.50
CA GLU A 24 -19.06 -1.82 -4.68
C GLU A 24 -18.75 -0.41 -5.16
N GLU A 25 -17.50 -0.16 -5.55
CA GLU A 25 -16.99 1.16 -5.95
C GLU A 25 -17.12 1.43 -7.46
N ALA A 26 -17.30 2.70 -7.81
CA ALA A 26 -17.51 3.12 -9.20
C ALA A 26 -16.23 2.97 -10.05
N ASP A 27 -15.06 3.20 -9.47
CA ASP A 27 -13.75 3.11 -10.12
C ASP A 27 -13.49 1.73 -10.76
N SER A 28 -13.80 0.66 -10.03
CA SER A 28 -13.63 -0.72 -10.46
C SER A 28 -14.78 -1.16 -11.37
N ARG A 29 -16.02 -0.74 -11.10
CA ARG A 29 -17.15 -0.94 -12.03
C ARG A 29 -16.89 -0.34 -13.40
N MET A 30 -16.26 0.83 -13.47
CA MET A 30 -15.91 1.46 -14.75
C MET A 30 -15.03 0.55 -15.61
N MET A 31 -14.12 -0.23 -15.01
CA MET A 31 -13.29 -1.17 -15.76
C MET A 31 -14.10 -2.33 -16.34
N VAL A 32 -15.12 -2.81 -15.65
CA VAL A 32 -16.05 -3.83 -16.17
C VAL A 32 -16.76 -3.32 -17.43
N HIS A 33 -17.19 -2.05 -17.45
CA HIS A 33 -17.78 -1.42 -18.62
C HIS A 33 -16.78 -1.26 -19.78
N VAL A 34 -15.52 -0.89 -19.47
CA VAL A 34 -14.43 -0.83 -20.46
C VAL A 34 -14.21 -2.22 -21.08
N THR A 35 -14.16 -3.27 -20.26
CA THR A 35 -14.00 -4.65 -20.71
C THR A 35 -15.14 -5.11 -21.62
N ASP A 36 -16.41 -4.86 -21.26
CA ASP A 36 -17.55 -5.20 -22.13
C ASP A 36 -17.53 -4.42 -23.45
N ALA A 37 -17.19 -3.14 -23.43
CA ALA A 37 -16.99 -2.37 -24.66
C ALA A 37 -15.87 -2.96 -25.53
N PHE A 38 -14.73 -3.31 -24.94
CA PHE A 38 -13.65 -3.93 -25.70
C PHE A 38 -14.05 -5.26 -26.34
N HIS A 39 -14.74 -6.14 -25.59
CA HIS A 39 -15.23 -7.42 -26.11
C HIS A 39 -16.30 -7.28 -27.20
N ARG A 40 -17.02 -6.16 -27.24
CA ARG A 40 -17.95 -5.82 -28.33
C ARG A 40 -17.27 -5.18 -29.55
N GLY A 41 -15.93 -5.09 -29.55
CA GLY A 41 -15.14 -4.62 -30.68
C GLY A 41 -14.72 -3.15 -30.62
N TYR A 42 -15.07 -2.41 -29.57
CA TYR A 42 -14.60 -1.03 -29.42
C TYR A 42 -13.10 -1.00 -29.09
N LYS A 43 -12.31 -0.32 -29.93
CA LYS A 43 -10.85 -0.21 -29.76
C LYS A 43 -10.37 1.11 -29.16
N LYS A 44 -11.17 2.18 -29.28
CA LYS A 44 -10.90 3.48 -28.65
C LYS A 44 -12.01 3.75 -27.64
N ILE A 45 -11.66 3.80 -26.36
CA ILE A 45 -12.62 3.98 -25.26
C ILE A 45 -12.16 5.17 -24.43
N GLN A 46 -13.10 6.05 -24.07
CA GLN A 46 -12.86 7.14 -23.15
C GLN A 46 -13.73 7.00 -21.91
N ILE A 47 -13.09 7.11 -20.74
CA ILE A 47 -13.75 7.21 -19.44
C ILE A 47 -13.46 8.58 -18.81
N ARG A 48 -14.33 9.04 -17.91
CA ARG A 48 -14.19 10.34 -17.23
C ARG A 48 -14.12 10.13 -15.72
N SER A 49 -13.11 10.72 -15.08
CA SER A 49 -12.96 10.69 -13.63
C SER A 49 -12.12 11.86 -13.12
N VAL A 50 -12.25 12.20 -11.85
CA VAL A 50 -11.32 13.09 -11.13
C VAL A 50 -10.43 12.31 -10.15
N ASP A 51 -10.68 11.01 -10.02
CA ASP A 51 -10.05 10.12 -9.07
C ASP A 51 -8.84 9.41 -9.70
N THR A 52 -7.72 9.44 -8.98
CA THR A 52 -6.44 8.86 -9.41
C THR A 52 -6.51 7.33 -9.45
N ASP A 53 -7.35 6.71 -8.62
CA ASP A 53 -7.51 5.26 -8.58
C ASP A 53 -8.00 4.76 -9.96
N VAL A 54 -8.93 5.49 -10.60
CA VAL A 54 -9.38 5.21 -11.97
C VAL A 54 -8.23 5.18 -12.99
N VAL A 55 -7.24 6.07 -12.88
CA VAL A 55 -6.09 6.09 -13.80
C VAL A 55 -5.21 4.86 -13.57
N VAL A 56 -4.97 4.48 -12.32
CA VAL A 56 -4.20 3.29 -11.95
C VAL A 56 -4.88 2.02 -12.47
N LEU A 57 -6.19 1.90 -12.27
CA LEU A 57 -6.97 0.77 -12.73
C LEU A 57 -7.02 0.71 -14.25
N ALA A 58 -7.20 1.84 -14.94
CA ALA A 58 -7.19 1.92 -16.39
C ALA A 58 -5.89 1.37 -17.01
N VAL A 59 -4.73 1.71 -16.43
CA VAL A 59 -3.43 1.20 -16.88
C VAL A 59 -3.34 -0.32 -16.71
N SER A 60 -3.78 -0.86 -15.56
CA SER A 60 -3.83 -2.31 -15.33
C SER A 60 -4.77 -3.00 -16.31
N THR A 61 -5.97 -2.45 -16.52
CA THR A 61 -6.99 -3.02 -17.42
C THR A 61 -6.53 -3.07 -18.86
N VAL A 62 -5.85 -2.02 -19.38
CA VAL A 62 -5.30 -2.06 -20.74
C VAL A 62 -4.31 -3.20 -20.89
N SER A 63 -3.40 -3.35 -19.93
CA SER A 63 -2.40 -4.42 -19.99
C SER A 63 -3.01 -5.81 -19.90
N GLU A 64 -4.11 -5.98 -19.16
CA GLU A 64 -4.80 -7.28 -19.02
C GLU A 64 -5.60 -7.66 -20.27
N LEU A 65 -6.29 -6.70 -20.90
CA LEU A 65 -7.07 -6.95 -22.10
C LEU A 65 -6.20 -7.08 -23.36
N GLY A 66 -5.11 -6.31 -23.43
CA GLY A 66 -4.23 -6.27 -24.59
C GLY A 66 -4.96 -5.90 -25.89
N GLY A 67 -4.52 -6.46 -27.01
CA GLY A 67 -5.29 -6.45 -28.26
C GLY A 67 -5.60 -5.07 -28.87
N GLY A 68 -4.71 -4.09 -28.65
CA GLY A 68 -4.78 -2.76 -29.25
C GLY A 68 -5.81 -1.82 -28.65
N LEU A 69 -6.19 -2.00 -27.37
CA LEU A 69 -7.08 -1.07 -26.67
C LEU A 69 -6.42 0.29 -26.44
N GLU A 70 -6.96 1.33 -27.04
CA GLU A 70 -6.67 2.73 -26.72
C GLU A 70 -7.65 3.25 -25.67
N LEU A 71 -7.27 3.14 -24.38
CA LEU A 71 -8.05 3.70 -23.28
C LEU A 71 -7.57 5.11 -22.92
N TRP A 72 -8.50 6.06 -22.90
CA TRP A 72 -8.30 7.45 -22.55
C TRP A 72 -9.06 7.79 -21.25
N VAL A 73 -8.38 8.44 -20.31
CA VAL A 73 -9.02 8.98 -19.10
C VAL A 73 -9.12 10.49 -19.24
N ALA A 74 -10.33 11.00 -19.44
CA ALA A 74 -10.67 12.41 -19.31
C ALA A 74 -10.63 12.79 -17.83
N PHE A 75 -9.47 13.27 -17.39
CA PHE A 75 -9.09 13.45 -15.99
C PHE A 75 -9.19 14.92 -15.54
N GLY A 76 -9.74 15.16 -14.36
CA GLY A 76 -9.81 16.50 -13.75
C GLY A 76 -10.97 17.36 -14.28
N THR A 77 -11.02 18.62 -13.82
CA THR A 77 -12.06 19.59 -14.16
C THR A 77 -11.47 20.98 -14.43
N GLY A 78 -12.19 21.81 -15.20
CA GLY A 78 -11.78 23.18 -15.47
C GLY A 78 -10.36 23.29 -16.04
N LYS A 79 -9.53 24.12 -15.41
CA LYS A 79 -8.13 24.36 -15.80
C LYS A 79 -7.21 23.14 -15.63
N ASP A 80 -7.59 22.19 -14.77
CA ASP A 80 -6.80 20.99 -14.46
C ASP A 80 -7.24 19.78 -15.31
N PHE A 81 -8.14 19.99 -16.27
CA PHE A 81 -8.59 18.98 -17.22
C PHE A 81 -7.44 18.54 -18.14
N ARG A 82 -7.28 17.22 -18.29
CA ARG A 82 -6.34 16.61 -19.24
C ARG A 82 -6.83 15.25 -19.71
N LEU A 83 -6.41 14.85 -20.90
CA LEU A 83 -6.60 13.49 -21.40
C LEU A 83 -5.34 12.67 -21.08
N ILE A 84 -5.53 11.58 -20.35
CA ILE A 84 -4.44 10.64 -20.00
C ILE A 84 -4.59 9.39 -20.87
N ALA A 85 -3.57 9.09 -21.67
CA ALA A 85 -3.49 7.87 -22.47
C ALA A 85 -3.03 6.70 -21.57
N ALA A 86 -3.96 5.95 -21.00
CA ALA A 86 -3.63 4.82 -20.13
C ALA A 86 -2.85 3.71 -20.86
N HIS A 87 -3.10 3.58 -22.17
CA HIS A 87 -2.43 2.60 -23.03
C HIS A 87 -0.96 2.91 -23.31
N GLU A 88 -0.61 4.19 -23.51
CA GLU A 88 0.80 4.61 -23.63
C GLU A 88 1.57 4.40 -22.32
N ILE A 89 0.92 4.67 -21.18
CA ILE A 89 1.50 4.39 -19.87
C ILE A 89 1.71 2.87 -19.71
N ALA A 90 0.72 2.07 -20.08
CA ALA A 90 0.80 0.61 -19.97
C ALA A 90 1.94 0.05 -20.83
N GLU A 91 2.08 0.53 -22.07
CA GLU A 91 3.18 0.18 -22.97
C GLU A 91 4.54 0.53 -22.37
N SER A 92 4.69 1.74 -21.82
CA SER A 92 5.95 2.17 -21.20
C SER A 92 6.32 1.39 -19.93
N LEU A 93 5.34 0.91 -19.16
CA LEU A 93 5.58 0.18 -17.92
C LEU A 93 5.87 -1.30 -18.14
N GLY A 94 5.30 -1.88 -19.18
CA GLY A 94 5.33 -3.32 -19.44
C GLY A 94 4.34 -4.10 -18.57
N PRO A 95 4.04 -5.35 -18.97
CA PRO A 95 2.87 -6.08 -18.48
C PRO A 95 2.93 -6.38 -16.97
N MET A 96 4.09 -6.79 -16.47
CA MET A 96 4.25 -7.16 -15.06
C MET A 96 4.05 -5.95 -14.12
N ARG A 97 4.59 -4.78 -14.48
CA ARG A 97 4.42 -3.57 -13.66
C ARG A 97 3.02 -3.00 -13.76
N CYS A 98 2.36 -3.10 -14.91
CA CYS A 98 0.94 -2.77 -15.03
C CYS A 98 0.08 -3.64 -14.11
N TYR A 99 0.31 -4.96 -14.13
CA TYR A 99 -0.40 -5.90 -13.28
C TYR A 99 -0.16 -5.66 -11.78
N ALA A 100 1.07 -5.29 -11.39
CA ALA A 100 1.42 -4.96 -10.01
C ALA A 100 1.00 -3.54 -9.57
N LEU A 101 0.64 -2.65 -10.50
CA LEU A 101 0.41 -1.23 -10.21
C LEU A 101 -0.70 -0.96 -9.18
N PRO A 102 -1.86 -1.64 -9.20
CA PRO A 102 -2.88 -1.47 -8.16
C PRO A 102 -2.35 -1.82 -6.77
N MET A 103 -1.59 -2.91 -6.64
CA MET A 103 -0.97 -3.33 -5.37
C MET A 103 0.07 -2.33 -4.89
N PHE A 104 0.93 -1.82 -5.78
CA PHE A 104 1.87 -0.76 -5.43
C PHE A 104 1.15 0.53 -4.97
N HIS A 105 0.09 0.91 -5.67
CA HIS A 105 -0.67 2.12 -5.37
C HIS A 105 -1.33 2.04 -4.00
N SER A 106 -1.99 0.92 -3.68
CA SER A 106 -2.58 0.67 -2.37
C SER A 106 -1.51 0.56 -1.26
N LEU A 107 -0.42 -0.18 -1.50
CA LEU A 107 0.66 -0.31 -0.52
C LEU A 107 1.31 1.03 -0.15
N THR A 108 1.39 1.97 -1.10
CA THR A 108 1.97 3.30 -0.88
C THR A 108 0.94 4.36 -0.48
N GLY A 109 -0.31 3.95 -0.28
CA GLY A 109 -1.44 4.78 0.15
C GLY A 109 -2.37 5.18 -0.99
N CYS A 110 -3.66 4.88 -0.84
CA CYS A 110 -4.78 5.36 -1.67
C CYS A 110 -5.89 5.90 -0.76
N GLU A 111 -7.13 6.03 -1.22
CA GLU A 111 -8.22 6.54 -0.38
C GLU A 111 -8.49 5.68 0.86
N THR A 112 -8.38 4.35 0.73
CA THR A 112 -8.69 3.39 1.81
C THR A 112 -7.47 2.94 2.61
N THR A 113 -6.26 3.31 2.21
CA THR A 113 -5.01 2.85 2.83
C THR A 113 -4.07 4.01 3.16
N SER A 114 -3.35 3.89 4.27
CA SER A 114 -2.42 4.95 4.71
C SER A 114 -1.18 5.03 3.82
N TYR A 115 -0.54 6.19 3.82
CA TYR A 115 0.78 6.37 3.19
C TYR A 115 1.90 6.22 4.23
N PHE A 116 3.11 5.89 3.77
CA PHE A 116 4.30 5.87 4.63
C PHE A 116 4.72 7.31 4.96
N GLN A 117 4.77 7.64 6.26
CA GLN A 117 5.01 9.01 6.72
C GLN A 117 6.30 9.60 6.12
N HIS A 118 6.19 10.83 5.59
CA HIS A 118 7.27 11.55 4.88
C HIS A 118 7.76 10.91 3.56
N ILE A 119 7.11 9.85 3.07
CA ILE A 119 7.44 9.20 1.80
C ILE A 119 6.35 9.48 0.77
N GLY A 120 6.68 10.27 -0.25
CA GLY A 120 5.80 10.48 -1.40
C GLY A 120 5.87 9.33 -2.42
N LYS A 121 4.81 9.14 -3.21
CA LYS A 121 4.75 8.10 -4.27
C LYS A 121 5.89 8.20 -5.28
N ARG A 122 6.39 9.41 -5.59
CA ARG A 122 7.56 9.58 -6.46
C ARG A 122 8.83 8.95 -5.87
N THR A 123 9.02 9.03 -4.56
CA THR A 123 10.13 8.39 -3.86
C THR A 123 9.98 6.87 -3.88
N ALA A 124 8.77 6.39 -3.55
CA ALA A 124 8.46 4.96 -3.60
C ALA A 124 8.65 4.36 -4.99
N TRP A 125 8.22 5.08 -6.04
CA TRP A 125 8.38 4.69 -7.44
C TRP A 125 9.85 4.52 -7.84
N LYS A 126 10.71 5.44 -7.41
CA LYS A 126 12.16 5.35 -7.68
C LYS A 126 12.78 4.09 -7.09
N ILE A 127 12.33 3.66 -5.92
CA ILE A 127 12.80 2.41 -5.29
C ILE A 127 12.20 1.20 -5.99
N TRP A 128 10.90 1.20 -6.30
CA TRP A 128 10.26 0.09 -7.00
C TRP A 128 10.89 -0.17 -8.38
N LYS A 129 11.23 0.88 -9.13
CA LYS A 129 11.95 0.77 -10.42
C LYS A 129 13.25 -0.03 -10.35
N LEU A 130 13.88 -0.11 -9.19
CA LEU A 130 15.15 -0.82 -8.97
C LEU A 130 14.93 -2.24 -8.42
N SER A 131 13.68 -2.67 -8.22
CA SER A 131 13.33 -3.93 -7.57
C SER A 131 12.32 -4.74 -8.39
N ASP A 132 12.85 -5.62 -9.24
CA ASP A 132 12.00 -6.57 -9.98
C ASP A 132 11.39 -7.63 -9.05
N MET A 133 12.10 -7.99 -7.98
CA MET A 133 11.56 -8.85 -6.91
C MET A 133 10.27 -8.29 -6.31
N LEU A 134 10.20 -6.97 -6.08
CA LEU A 134 8.97 -6.35 -5.60
C LEU A 134 7.85 -6.44 -6.62
N THR A 135 8.15 -6.30 -7.92
CA THR A 135 7.15 -6.50 -8.98
C THR A 135 6.56 -7.90 -8.91
N THR A 136 7.41 -8.94 -8.81
CA THR A 136 6.96 -10.32 -8.66
C THR A 136 6.13 -10.53 -7.40
N ALA A 137 6.57 -10.00 -6.26
CA ALA A 137 5.84 -10.11 -4.99
C ALA A 137 4.45 -9.47 -5.07
N LEU A 138 4.34 -8.26 -5.65
CA LEU A 138 3.07 -7.55 -5.81
C LEU A 138 2.15 -8.26 -6.82
N CYS A 139 2.68 -8.81 -7.91
CA CYS A 139 1.91 -9.66 -8.81
C CYS A 139 1.34 -10.89 -8.09
N SER A 140 2.14 -11.57 -7.27
CA SER A 140 1.70 -12.73 -6.49
C SER A 140 0.57 -12.36 -5.52
N LEU A 141 0.72 -11.25 -4.78
CA LEU A 141 -0.31 -10.75 -3.87
C LEU A 141 -1.61 -10.39 -4.58
N ARG A 142 -1.54 -9.82 -5.79
CA ARG A 142 -2.74 -9.52 -6.57
C ARG A 142 -3.42 -10.79 -7.09
N LYS A 143 -2.63 -11.74 -7.58
CA LYS A 143 -3.12 -12.97 -8.21
C LYS A 143 -3.77 -13.92 -7.21
N ASP A 144 -3.15 -14.06 -6.05
CA ASP A 144 -3.59 -14.94 -4.97
C ASP A 144 -3.52 -14.21 -3.62
N PRO A 145 -4.49 -13.32 -3.33
CA PRO A 145 -4.49 -12.46 -2.15
C PRO A 145 -4.37 -13.20 -0.81
N LYS A 146 -4.79 -14.47 -0.76
CA LYS A 146 -4.76 -15.29 0.47
C LYS A 146 -3.38 -15.92 0.74
N ASN A 147 -2.49 -15.93 -0.25
CA ASN A 147 -1.20 -16.59 -0.19
C ASN A 147 -0.09 -15.62 0.25
N LEU A 148 -0.08 -15.33 1.56
CA LEU A 148 0.90 -14.47 2.23
C LEU A 148 2.15 -15.28 2.66
N GLN A 149 3.04 -15.56 1.71
CA GLN A 149 4.28 -16.27 1.99
C GLN A 149 5.34 -15.36 2.63
N ASP A 150 6.20 -15.93 3.47
CA ASP A 150 7.25 -15.19 4.18
C ASP A 150 8.21 -14.44 3.25
N ASN A 151 8.57 -15.03 2.11
CA ASN A 151 9.43 -14.37 1.10
C ASN A 151 8.78 -13.14 0.47
N ILE A 152 7.45 -13.16 0.28
CA ILE A 152 6.69 -11.99 -0.21
C ILE A 152 6.72 -10.90 0.86
N LEU A 153 6.46 -11.24 2.11
CA LEU A 153 6.48 -10.30 3.24
C LEU A 153 7.89 -9.70 3.42
N GLN A 154 8.94 -10.50 3.36
CA GLN A 154 10.33 -10.04 3.40
C GLN A 154 10.66 -9.10 2.24
N THR A 155 10.15 -9.36 1.05
CA THR A 155 10.36 -8.47 -0.12
C THR A 155 9.69 -7.11 0.10
N VAL A 156 8.46 -7.08 0.61
CA VAL A 156 7.76 -5.84 0.94
C VAL A 156 8.45 -5.12 2.11
N GLU A 157 8.88 -5.85 3.14
CA GLU A 157 9.64 -5.34 4.27
C GLU A 157 10.92 -4.65 3.81
N ARG A 158 11.69 -5.32 2.93
CA ARG A 158 12.90 -4.78 2.33
C ARG A 158 12.64 -3.51 1.51
N PHE A 159 11.56 -3.50 0.73
CA PHE A 159 11.14 -2.30 0.01
C PHE A 159 10.90 -1.13 0.95
N VAL A 160 10.15 -1.34 2.05
CA VAL A 160 9.85 -0.28 3.02
C VAL A 160 11.11 0.21 3.73
N ILE A 161 12.04 -0.68 4.11
CA ILE A 161 13.33 -0.29 4.68
C ILE A 161 14.05 0.69 3.75
N LEU A 162 14.11 0.39 2.45
CA LEU A 162 14.78 1.22 1.44
C LEU A 162 14.08 2.57 1.18
N LEU A 163 12.80 2.71 1.53
CA LEU A 163 12.11 4.01 1.50
C LEU A 163 12.71 4.98 2.53
N TYR A 164 13.06 4.46 3.71
CA TYR A 164 13.59 5.27 4.82
C TYR A 164 15.12 5.33 4.81
N ASP A 165 15.79 4.30 4.31
CA ASP A 165 17.25 4.23 4.24
C ASP A 165 17.74 3.41 3.05
N ARG A 166 18.03 4.12 1.94
CA ARG A 166 18.44 3.50 0.66
C ARG A 166 19.74 2.71 0.73
N THR A 167 20.60 3.01 1.70
CA THR A 167 21.90 2.35 1.87
C THR A 167 21.85 1.23 2.91
N SER A 168 20.70 0.99 3.53
CA SER A 168 20.57 -0.04 4.55
C SER A 168 20.84 -1.42 3.94
N SER A 169 21.70 -2.21 4.57
CA SER A 169 21.87 -3.64 4.30
C SER A 169 20.95 -4.52 5.17
N VAL A 170 20.17 -3.91 6.06
CA VAL A 170 19.31 -4.62 7.00
C VAL A 170 18.06 -5.15 6.29
N GLU A 171 17.67 -6.38 6.61
CA GLU A 171 16.51 -7.06 6.03
C GLU A 171 15.28 -7.06 6.95
N CYS A 172 15.48 -6.89 8.26
CA CYS A 172 14.42 -6.78 9.25
C CYS A 172 14.11 -5.31 9.58
N ILE A 173 12.85 -4.89 9.44
CA ILE A 173 12.43 -3.50 9.59
C ILE A 173 12.57 -3.02 11.03
N ASP A 174 12.37 -3.88 12.04
CA ASP A 174 12.58 -3.51 13.44
C ASP A 174 14.06 -3.31 13.76
N ALA A 175 14.94 -4.11 13.14
CA ALA A 175 16.38 -3.88 13.21
C ALA A 175 16.78 -2.57 12.49
N ALA A 176 16.18 -2.27 11.33
CA ALA A 176 16.40 -1.01 10.63
C ALA A 176 15.89 0.20 11.44
N ARG A 177 14.74 0.08 12.12
CA ARG A 177 14.23 1.09 13.06
C ARG A 177 15.24 1.36 14.16
N LYS A 178 15.79 0.31 14.78
CA LYS A 178 16.82 0.42 15.83
C LYS A 178 18.08 1.11 15.31
N ASP A 179 18.57 0.72 14.13
CA ASP A 179 19.75 1.34 13.51
C ASP A 179 19.54 2.84 13.24
N LEU A 180 18.41 3.19 12.59
CA LEU A 180 18.03 4.57 12.29
C LEU A 180 17.89 5.43 13.54
N PHE A 181 17.35 4.87 14.61
CA PHE A 181 17.18 5.55 15.89
C PHE A 181 18.51 5.74 16.63
N VAL A 182 19.25 4.65 16.84
CA VAL A 182 20.45 4.64 17.71
C VAL A 182 21.67 5.22 17.01
N ARG A 183 21.96 4.81 15.77
CA ARG A 183 23.19 5.19 15.07
C ARG A 183 23.02 6.46 14.24
N LYS A 184 21.83 6.67 13.67
CA LYS A 184 21.54 7.84 12.82
C LYS A 184 20.76 8.94 13.54
N GLY A 185 20.41 8.75 14.82
CA GLY A 185 19.77 9.79 15.66
C GLY A 185 18.42 10.28 15.15
N ARG A 186 17.69 9.48 14.36
CA ARG A 186 16.41 9.91 13.78
C ARG A 186 15.31 9.97 14.83
N GLN A 187 14.44 10.96 14.71
CA GLN A 187 13.22 11.07 15.50
C GLN A 187 12.23 9.95 15.15
N LEU A 188 11.34 9.58 16.09
CA LEU A 188 10.39 8.48 15.93
C LEU A 188 9.47 8.64 14.69
N SER A 189 9.07 9.87 14.36
CA SER A 189 8.25 10.20 13.19
C SER A 189 8.96 9.95 11.85
N LEU A 190 10.29 9.83 11.86
CA LEU A 190 11.14 9.59 10.69
C LEU A 190 11.61 8.13 10.59
N LEU A 191 11.06 7.24 11.41
CA LEU A 191 11.33 5.81 11.36
C LEU A 191 10.31 5.08 10.47
N PRO A 192 10.70 3.97 9.81
CA PRO A 192 9.76 3.08 9.15
C PRO A 192 8.77 2.47 10.16
N PRO A 193 7.59 1.99 9.76
CA PRO A 193 6.66 1.31 10.68
C PRO A 193 7.30 0.09 11.35
N THR A 194 6.79 -0.33 12.52
CA THR A 194 7.18 -1.63 13.11
C THR A 194 6.78 -2.78 12.19
N LYS A 195 7.42 -3.93 12.32
CA LYS A 195 7.05 -5.13 11.55
C LYS A 195 5.57 -5.48 11.73
N ALA A 196 5.07 -5.42 12.96
CA ALA A 196 3.67 -5.67 13.28
C ALA A 196 2.71 -4.66 12.63
N ALA A 197 3.08 -3.37 12.59
CA ALA A 197 2.26 -2.35 11.94
C ALA A 197 2.29 -2.47 10.40
N LEU A 198 3.47 -2.77 9.84
CA LEU A 198 3.62 -3.04 8.42
C LEU A 198 2.76 -4.23 7.98
N TYR A 199 2.73 -5.31 8.77
CA TYR A 199 1.91 -6.48 8.46
C TYR A 199 0.42 -6.11 8.33
N GLN A 200 -0.13 -5.37 9.29
CA GLN A 200 -1.52 -4.89 9.22
C GLN A 200 -1.77 -3.99 8.00
N HIS A 201 -0.78 -3.16 7.64
CA HIS A 201 -0.85 -2.31 6.45
C HIS A 201 -0.84 -3.13 5.15
N ILE A 202 -0.03 -4.18 5.07
CA ILE A 202 -0.01 -5.11 3.93
C ILE A 202 -1.37 -5.77 3.78
N LEU A 203 -1.99 -6.24 4.86
CA LEU A 203 -3.33 -6.84 4.83
C LEU A 203 -4.38 -5.87 4.25
N ARG A 204 -4.42 -4.61 4.71
CA ARG A 204 -5.34 -3.61 4.16
C ARG A 204 -5.07 -3.33 2.69
N SER A 205 -3.80 -3.31 2.30
CA SER A 205 -3.40 -3.08 0.92
C SER A 205 -3.86 -4.21 0.00
N ILE A 206 -3.81 -5.46 0.49
CA ILE A 206 -4.31 -6.64 -0.21
C ILE A 206 -5.84 -6.61 -0.31
N LEU A 207 -6.55 -6.16 0.74
CA LEU A 207 -8.00 -5.99 0.68
C LEU A 207 -8.42 -5.11 -0.50
N GLN A 208 -7.82 -3.92 -0.60
CA GLN A 208 -8.12 -3.00 -1.69
C GLN A 208 -7.66 -3.57 -3.05
N ALA A 209 -6.37 -3.85 -3.20
CA ALA A 209 -5.81 -4.09 -4.52
C ALA A 209 -5.88 -5.55 -5.00
N GLY A 210 -5.88 -6.50 -4.06
CA GLY A 210 -5.97 -7.93 -4.34
C GLY A 210 -7.41 -8.42 -4.45
N PHE A 211 -8.29 -8.00 -3.55
CA PHE A 211 -9.70 -8.43 -3.58
C PHE A 211 -10.58 -7.50 -4.42
N HIS A 212 -10.63 -6.20 -4.11
CA HIS A 212 -11.54 -5.28 -4.79
C HIS A 212 -11.07 -4.91 -6.21
N TRP A 213 -9.77 -4.66 -6.39
CA TRP A 213 -9.17 -4.35 -7.71
C TRP A 213 -8.47 -5.53 -8.39
N GLY A 214 -8.48 -6.72 -7.80
CA GLY A 214 -7.81 -7.90 -8.38
C GLY A 214 -8.54 -8.48 -9.59
N ARG A 215 -9.82 -8.14 -9.77
CA ARG A 215 -10.72 -8.73 -10.78
C ARG A 215 -11.38 -7.68 -11.68
N LEU A 216 -10.62 -6.69 -12.15
CA LEU A 216 -11.13 -5.53 -12.93
C LEU A 216 -11.89 -5.89 -14.21
N THR A 217 -11.57 -7.04 -14.80
CA THR A 217 -12.15 -7.52 -16.06
C THR A 217 -13.31 -8.51 -15.85
N SER A 218 -13.67 -8.77 -14.59
CA SER A 218 -14.78 -9.65 -14.19
C SER A 218 -15.92 -8.81 -13.61
N LYS A 219 -17.16 -9.30 -13.72
CA LYS A 219 -18.32 -8.69 -13.05
C LYS A 219 -18.41 -9.02 -11.56
N SER A 220 -17.63 -10.01 -11.12
CA SER A 220 -17.60 -10.47 -9.74
C SER A 220 -16.21 -10.37 -9.14
N CYS A 221 -16.12 -9.76 -7.96
CA CYS A 221 -14.97 -9.81 -7.07
C CYS A 221 -15.33 -10.44 -5.71
N ASP A 222 -14.30 -10.88 -4.99
CA ASP A 222 -14.42 -11.45 -3.66
C ASP A 222 -14.51 -10.32 -2.63
N HIS A 223 -15.40 -10.49 -1.64
CA HIS A 223 -15.60 -9.51 -0.54
C HIS A 223 -15.34 -10.17 0.81
N PRO A 224 -14.07 -10.37 1.19
CA PRO A 224 -13.77 -10.91 2.51
C PRO A 224 -14.07 -9.89 3.61
N SER A 225 -14.34 -10.37 4.83
CA SER A 225 -14.55 -9.48 5.97
C SER A 225 -13.33 -8.60 6.23
N PRO A 226 -13.46 -7.25 6.27
CA PRO A 226 -12.34 -6.35 6.55
C PRO A 226 -11.62 -6.67 7.87
N GLY A 227 -12.32 -7.27 8.84
CA GLY A 227 -11.76 -7.69 10.14
C GLY A 227 -10.62 -8.70 10.03
N LEU A 228 -10.58 -9.51 8.97
CA LEU A 228 -9.48 -10.43 8.67
C LEU A 228 -8.31 -9.75 7.95
N TRP A 229 -8.50 -8.51 7.50
CA TRP A 229 -7.60 -7.80 6.60
C TRP A 229 -7.16 -6.45 7.17
N GLY A 230 -6.84 -6.43 8.46
CA GLY A 230 -6.21 -5.28 9.11
C GLY A 230 -7.13 -4.12 9.42
N TRP A 231 -8.43 -4.40 9.57
CA TRP A 231 -9.44 -3.48 10.10
C TRP A 231 -10.05 -4.01 11.40
N THR A 232 -10.64 -3.12 12.18
CA THR A 232 -11.44 -3.46 13.37
C THR A 232 -12.75 -2.67 13.35
N CYS A 233 -13.82 -3.22 13.90
CA CYS A 233 -15.14 -2.58 13.95
C CYS A 233 -15.76 -2.65 15.35
N PRO A 234 -15.32 -1.78 16.30
CA PRO A 234 -16.05 -1.61 17.55
C PRO A 234 -17.43 -0.99 17.32
N GLU A 235 -17.51 -0.03 16.40
CA GLU A 235 -18.74 0.70 16.02
C GLU A 235 -18.71 1.10 14.53
N LYS A 236 -17.53 1.53 14.05
CA LYS A 236 -17.23 1.83 12.65
C LYS A 236 -15.89 1.19 12.30
N TRP A 237 -15.74 0.81 11.02
CA TRP A 237 -14.48 0.30 10.51
C TRP A 237 -13.36 1.34 10.68
N LYS A 238 -12.30 0.92 11.38
CA LYS A 238 -11.07 1.70 11.56
C LYS A 238 -9.85 0.82 11.27
N PRO A 239 -8.73 1.39 10.80
CA PRO A 239 -7.51 0.62 10.61
C PRO A 239 -7.04 0.00 11.93
N MET A 240 -6.73 -1.29 11.90
CA MET A 240 -5.97 -1.94 12.97
C MET A 240 -4.50 -1.56 12.78
N TRP A 241 -3.98 -0.62 13.57
CA TRP A 241 -2.62 -0.11 13.36
C TRP A 241 -1.54 -1.12 13.69
N THR A 242 -1.70 -1.84 14.80
CA THR A 242 -0.75 -2.86 15.26
C THR A 242 -1.44 -3.76 16.27
N LEU A 243 -0.90 -4.97 16.45
CA LEU A 243 -1.26 -5.87 17.55
C LEU A 243 -0.33 -5.73 18.76
N LEU A 244 0.70 -4.89 18.65
CA LEU A 244 1.60 -4.63 19.76
C LEU A 244 0.89 -3.79 20.84
N PRO A 245 1.19 -4.03 22.12
CA PRO A 245 0.74 -3.14 23.19
C PRO A 245 1.29 -1.73 22.99
N ASP A 246 0.60 -0.76 23.58
CA ASP A 246 1.06 0.62 23.57
C ASP A 246 2.50 0.72 24.08
N ALA A 247 3.28 1.61 23.46
CA ALA A 247 4.65 1.84 23.89
C ALA A 247 4.67 2.23 25.38
N ALA A 248 3.73 3.06 25.84
CA ALA A 248 3.65 3.47 27.24
C ALA A 248 3.38 2.29 28.21
N SER A 249 2.62 1.27 27.79
CA SER A 249 2.37 0.09 28.63
C SER A 249 3.53 -0.91 28.62
N SER A 250 4.44 -0.80 27.65
CA SER A 250 5.62 -1.67 27.50
C SER A 250 6.95 -1.01 27.89
N CYS A 251 7.04 0.31 27.86
CA CYS A 251 8.25 1.10 28.05
C CYS A 251 8.59 1.36 29.54
N LYS A 252 8.51 0.32 30.37
CA LYS A 252 9.27 0.37 31.65
C LYS A 252 10.78 0.51 31.35
N GLU A 253 11.24 0.02 30.21
CA GLU A 253 12.64 0.00 29.74
C GLU A 253 13.24 1.37 29.33
N LEU A 254 12.45 2.44 29.19
CA LEU A 254 12.98 3.79 28.93
C LEU A 254 13.36 4.56 30.21
N ILE A 255 13.16 3.93 31.37
CA ILE A 255 13.62 4.44 32.66
C ILE A 255 15.15 4.37 32.67
N HIS A 256 15.77 5.53 32.56
CA HIS A 256 17.22 5.68 32.67
C HIS A 256 17.58 6.47 33.93
N CYS A 257 18.64 6.05 34.61
CA CYS A 257 19.16 6.76 35.77
C CYS A 257 20.21 7.79 35.36
N ARG A 258 20.37 8.82 36.19
CA ARG A 258 21.46 9.82 36.06
C ARG A 258 22.65 9.49 36.96
N CYS A 259 22.68 8.28 37.53
CA CYS A 259 23.75 7.82 38.40
C CYS A 259 25.03 7.62 37.58
N ARG A 260 26.19 7.94 38.18
CA ARG A 260 27.50 7.74 37.55
C ARG A 260 28.14 6.40 37.94
N SER A 261 27.80 5.85 39.11
CA SER A 261 28.25 4.53 39.59
C SER A 261 27.33 3.98 40.70
N ARG A 262 27.52 2.70 41.09
CA ARG A 262 26.85 1.96 42.19
C ARG A 262 25.35 1.67 42.04
N CYS A 263 24.54 2.59 41.53
CA CYS A 263 23.13 2.40 41.14
C CYS A 263 22.17 1.63 42.08
N ILE A 264 22.46 1.55 43.39
CA ILE A 264 21.73 0.71 44.38
C ILE A 264 20.25 1.12 44.51
N ASP A 265 19.97 2.42 44.58
CA ASP A 265 18.61 2.96 44.80
C ASP A 265 18.22 3.92 43.66
N CYS A 266 18.64 3.58 42.44
CA CYS A 266 18.38 4.42 41.28
C CYS A 266 17.01 4.15 40.67
N LYS A 267 16.53 5.06 39.82
CA LYS A 267 15.24 4.89 39.11
C LYS A 267 15.11 3.53 38.40
N CYS A 268 16.21 2.99 37.85
CA CYS A 268 16.20 1.67 37.22
C CYS A 268 16.02 0.55 38.25
N ALA A 269 16.75 0.59 39.37
CA ALA A 269 16.64 -0.38 40.46
C ALA A 269 15.25 -0.36 41.12
N GLN A 270 14.70 0.83 41.39
CA GLN A 270 13.35 1.00 41.93
C GLN A 270 12.25 0.50 40.98
N ALA A 271 12.52 0.49 39.68
CA ALA A 271 11.64 -0.09 38.68
C ALA A 271 11.88 -1.59 38.43
N GLY A 272 12.85 -2.21 39.12
CA GLY A 272 13.23 -3.61 38.94
C GLY A 272 13.96 -3.91 37.62
N LEU A 273 14.69 -2.95 37.06
CA LEU A 273 15.33 -3.04 35.75
C LEU A 273 16.85 -2.87 35.84
N LYS A 274 17.62 -3.58 34.99
CA LYS A 274 19.05 -3.29 34.81
C LYS A 274 19.27 -1.93 34.17
N CYS A 275 20.34 -1.25 34.55
CA CYS A 275 20.81 -0.05 33.90
C CYS A 275 21.20 -0.38 32.45
N ILE A 276 20.80 0.50 31.52
CA ILE A 276 21.02 0.32 30.08
C ILE A 276 21.96 1.41 29.54
N ALA A 277 22.36 1.28 28.27
CA ALA A 277 23.26 2.23 27.60
C ALA A 277 22.75 3.69 27.57
N PHE A 278 21.44 3.90 27.76
CA PHE A 278 20.84 5.23 27.91
C PHE A 278 21.02 5.86 29.30
N CYS A 279 21.41 5.09 30.32
CA CYS A 279 21.73 5.63 31.65
C CYS A 279 23.05 6.42 31.62
N THR A 280 23.23 7.35 32.55
CA THR A 280 24.52 8.06 32.71
C THR A 280 25.66 7.12 33.09
N CYS A 281 25.36 6.02 33.78
CA CYS A 281 26.31 4.94 34.06
C CYS A 281 26.55 4.00 32.87
N LYS A 282 25.90 4.24 31.72
CA LYS A 282 26.03 3.48 30.47
C LYS A 282 25.73 1.97 30.57
N GLY A 283 25.12 1.53 31.67
CA GLY A 283 24.88 0.11 31.93
C GLY A 283 26.06 -0.60 32.59
N ASP A 284 27.12 0.12 32.97
CA ASP A 284 28.33 -0.43 33.59
C ASP A 284 28.14 -0.75 35.09
N CYS A 285 26.92 -0.58 35.61
CA CYS A 285 26.60 -0.81 37.02
C CYS A 285 25.72 -2.05 37.17
N GLU A 286 26.05 -2.89 38.15
CA GLU A 286 25.16 -3.94 38.63
C GLU A 286 24.19 -3.33 39.65
N ASN A 287 22.96 -3.07 39.19
CA ASN A 287 21.92 -2.42 39.98
C ASN A 287 20.76 -3.36 40.35
N ILE A 288 21.06 -4.67 40.45
CA ILE A 288 20.17 -5.72 40.92
C ILE A 288 20.92 -6.52 41.98
#